data_AF-A0A2H0P193-F1
#
_entry.id   AF-A0A2H0P193-F1
#
_cell.length_a   1.000
_cell.length_b   1.000
_cell.length_c   1.000
_cell.angle_alpha   90.00
_cell.angle_beta   90.00
_cell.angle_gamma   90.00
#
_symmetry.space_group_name_H-M   'P 1'
#
loop_
_entity.id
_entity.type
_entity.pdbx_description
1 polymer ?
#
loop_
_entity_poly.entity_id
_entity_poly.type
_entity_poly.pdbx_seq_one_letter_code
_entity_poly.pdbx_strand_id
1 'polypeptide(L)'
;MKGLRGLLPLAALLAAVGALVLLARPAELVRSVELKTLDWRFRRLSVAGRHDKRIVLITVDQASLDHFEQEGVYWPWPRGIYEAVLRHLKAGGARAVVFDMLFTNPSAFGADEDTTFGAALEDFGAVAMAFETGSDAHPLRAAAPAARFEA
;
A
#
# COMPACT_ATOMS: atom_id res chain seq x y z
N MET A 1 10.96 11.88 -58.95
CA MET A 1 11.42 11.17 -57.74
C MET A 1 12.58 11.88 -57.00
N LYS A 2 12.61 13.23 -56.90
CA LYS A 2 13.71 13.98 -56.24
C LYS A 2 13.43 14.32 -54.76
N GLY A 3 12.17 14.28 -54.30
CA GLY A 3 11.79 14.64 -52.93
C GLY A 3 12.15 13.63 -51.84
N LEU A 4 12.36 12.35 -52.19
CA LEU A 4 12.62 11.28 -51.22
C LEU A 4 14.06 11.30 -50.67
N ARG A 5 15.01 11.84 -51.45
CA ARG A 5 16.44 11.89 -51.07
C ARG A 5 16.74 12.94 -49.99
N GLY A 6 15.94 14.00 -49.89
CA GLY A 6 16.08 15.03 -48.86
C GLY A 6 15.54 14.61 -47.48
N LEU A 7 14.73 13.55 -47.41
CA LEU A 7 14.17 13.02 -46.16
C LEU A 7 15.11 12.03 -45.46
N LEU A 8 16.06 11.44 -46.20
CA LEU A 8 17.06 10.51 -45.68
C LEU A 8 17.97 11.11 -44.59
N PRO A 9 18.56 12.32 -44.73
CA PRO A 9 19.38 12.90 -43.67
C PRO A 9 18.57 13.26 -42.43
N LEU A 10 17.32 13.70 -42.60
CA LEU A 10 16.43 14.01 -41.48
C LEU A 10 16.01 12.75 -40.72
N ALA A 11 15.69 11.66 -41.44
CA ALA A 11 15.41 10.37 -40.85
C ALA A 11 16.62 9.78 -40.12
N ALA A 12 17.83 9.92 -40.70
CA ALA A 12 19.08 9.49 -40.07
C ALA A 12 19.39 10.28 -38.79
N LEU A 13 19.18 11.60 -38.81
CA LEU A 13 19.37 12.46 -37.64
C LEU A 13 18.37 12.09 -36.52
N LEU A 14 17.10 11.89 -36.85
CA LEU A 14 16.08 11.47 -35.89
C LEU A 14 16.40 10.10 -35.27
N ALA A 15 16.86 9.15 -36.09
CA ALA A 15 17.30 7.85 -35.61
C ALA A 15 18.53 7.95 -34.69
N ALA A 16 19.51 8.80 -35.02
CA ALA A 16 20.70 9.02 -34.21
C ALA A 16 20.36 9.68 -32.86
N VAL A 17 19.48 10.69 -32.85
CA VAL A 17 19.01 11.34 -31.62
C VAL A 17 18.21 10.35 -30.76
N GLY A 18 17.33 9.55 -31.37
CA GLY A 18 16.60 8.49 -30.68
C GLY A 18 17.53 7.45 -30.04
N ALA A 19 18.55 6.99 -30.78
CA ALA A 19 19.56 6.07 -30.27
C ALA A 19 20.37 6.69 -29.11
N LEU A 20 20.74 7.97 -29.22
CA LEU A 20 21.47 8.68 -28.16
C LEU A 20 20.63 8.81 -26.88
N VAL A 21 19.34 9.13 -27.00
CA VAL A 21 18.41 9.21 -25.85
C VAL A 21 18.25 7.84 -25.19
N LEU A 22 18.12 6.77 -25.97
CA LEU A 22 18.02 5.40 -25.47
C LEU A 22 19.30 4.95 -24.76
N LEU A 23 20.47 5.28 -25.31
CA LEU A 23 21.77 4.97 -24.72
C LEU A 23 22.08 5.80 -23.47
N ALA A 24 21.54 7.02 -23.37
CA ALA A 24 21.69 7.88 -22.20
C ALA A 24 20.78 7.47 -21.02
N ARG A 25 19.79 6.58 -21.25
CA ARG A 25 18.81 6.16 -20.24
C ARG A 25 18.72 4.63 -20.11
N PRO A 26 19.83 3.90 -19.91
CA PRO A 26 19.82 2.45 -19.83
C PRO A 26 18.97 1.96 -18.64
N ALA A 27 18.97 2.71 -17.53
CA ALA A 27 18.15 2.40 -16.35
C ALA A 27 16.64 2.39 -16.67
N GLU A 28 16.15 3.31 -17.51
CA GLU A 28 14.73 3.39 -17.86
C GLU A 28 14.30 2.28 -18.82
N LEU A 29 15.20 1.88 -19.74
CA LEU A 29 14.96 0.74 -20.62
C LEU A 29 14.96 -0.58 -19.85
N VAL A 30 15.94 -0.78 -18.98
CA VAL A 30 16.00 -1.93 -18.08
C VAL A 30 14.76 -1.96 -17.19
N ARG A 31 14.36 -0.82 -16.60
CA ARG A 31 13.14 -0.70 -15.80
C ARG A 31 11.89 -1.05 -16.61
N SER A 32 11.78 -0.59 -17.84
CA SER A 32 10.63 -0.88 -18.71
C SER A 32 10.53 -2.38 -19.04
N VAL A 33 11.66 -3.02 -19.34
CA VAL A 33 11.71 -4.48 -19.57
C VAL A 33 11.42 -5.24 -18.28
N GLU A 34 11.99 -4.80 -17.16
CA GLU A 34 11.73 -5.35 -15.83
C GLU A 34 10.23 -5.31 -15.49
N LEU A 35 9.59 -4.15 -15.62
CA LEU A 35 8.16 -3.97 -15.33
C LEU A 35 7.29 -4.85 -16.23
N LYS A 36 7.60 -4.95 -17.54
CA LYS A 36 6.88 -5.83 -18.47
C LYS A 36 7.04 -7.31 -18.11
N THR A 37 8.26 -7.73 -17.79
CA THR A 37 8.52 -9.12 -17.39
C THR A 37 7.92 -9.43 -16.01
N LEU A 38 7.84 -8.45 -15.11
CA LEU A 38 7.17 -8.57 -13.82
C LEU A 38 5.65 -8.76 -13.99
N ASP A 39 5.00 -7.91 -14.80
CA ASP A 39 3.56 -8.05 -15.10
C ASP A 39 3.25 -9.41 -15.74
N TRP A 40 4.07 -9.86 -16.70
CA TRP A 40 3.92 -11.19 -17.28
C TRP A 40 4.06 -12.31 -16.24
N ARG A 41 5.06 -12.22 -15.35
CA ARG A 41 5.28 -13.18 -14.26
C ARG A 41 4.10 -13.19 -13.30
N PHE A 42 3.58 -12.04 -12.88
CA PHE A 42 2.39 -11.98 -12.04
C PHE A 42 1.19 -12.60 -12.73
N ARG A 43 0.89 -12.29 -13.99
CA ARG A 43 -0.26 -12.90 -14.69
C ARG A 43 -0.14 -14.41 -14.89
N ARG A 44 1.08 -14.93 -15.08
CA ARG A 44 1.32 -16.35 -15.42
C ARG A 44 1.62 -17.23 -14.22
N LEU A 45 2.26 -16.67 -13.20
CA LEU A 45 2.74 -17.39 -12.02
C LEU A 45 1.90 -17.10 -10.78
N SER A 46 1.07 -16.03 -10.77
CA SER A 46 0.05 -15.92 -9.72
C SER A 46 -0.98 -17.02 -9.93
N VAL A 47 -1.05 -17.93 -8.96
CA VAL A 47 -2.05 -18.98 -8.96
C VAL A 47 -3.35 -18.36 -8.45
N ALA A 48 -4.11 -17.76 -9.37
CA ALA A 48 -5.40 -17.13 -9.09
C ALA A 48 -6.42 -18.06 -8.39
N GLY A 49 -6.16 -19.37 -8.33
CA GLY A 49 -7.07 -20.37 -7.77
C GLY A 49 -6.75 -20.84 -6.35
N ARG A 50 -5.63 -20.46 -5.73
CA ARG A 50 -5.24 -21.01 -4.41
C ARG A 50 -5.69 -20.10 -3.26
N HIS A 51 -6.95 -19.69 -3.27
CA HIS A 51 -7.58 -19.04 -2.13
C HIS A 51 -7.95 -20.11 -1.10
N ASP A 52 -7.26 -20.10 0.02
CA ASP A 52 -7.64 -20.94 1.14
C ASP A 52 -8.89 -20.35 1.80
N LYS A 53 -10.01 -21.08 1.76
CA LYS A 53 -11.30 -20.61 2.32
C LYS A 53 -11.24 -20.34 3.84
N ARG A 54 -10.18 -20.77 4.51
CA ARG A 54 -9.94 -20.52 5.93
C ARG A 54 -9.31 -19.16 6.20
N ILE A 55 -8.81 -18.49 5.17
CA ILE A 55 -8.24 -17.15 5.25
C ILE A 55 -9.29 -16.15 4.79
N VAL A 56 -9.69 -15.26 5.68
CA VAL A 56 -10.66 -14.20 5.40
C VAL A 56 -9.93 -12.87 5.50
N LEU A 57 -10.17 -11.99 4.53
CA LEU A 57 -9.67 -10.63 4.54
C LEU A 57 -10.79 -9.71 5.02
N ILE A 58 -10.50 -8.90 6.03
CA ILE A 58 -11.36 -7.82 6.50
C ILE A 58 -10.70 -6.53 6.05
N THR A 59 -11.34 -5.82 5.13
CA THR A 59 -10.80 -4.61 4.53
C THR A 59 -11.52 -3.39 5.08
N VAL A 60 -10.78 -2.32 5.31
CA VAL A 60 -11.34 -0.98 5.49
C VAL A 60 -11.26 -0.28 4.15
N ASP A 61 -12.41 0.01 3.56
CA ASP A 61 -12.54 0.70 2.28
C ASP A 61 -13.28 2.04 2.43
N GLN A 62 -13.41 2.78 1.33
CA GLN A 62 -14.08 4.09 1.35
C GLN A 62 -15.53 3.98 1.85
N ALA A 63 -16.26 2.94 1.45
CA ALA A 63 -17.65 2.75 1.89
C ALA A 63 -17.73 2.52 3.42
N SER A 64 -16.77 1.78 3.98
CA SER A 64 -16.64 1.58 5.43
C SER A 64 -16.35 2.90 6.14
N LEU A 65 -15.45 3.73 5.60
CA LEU A 65 -15.14 5.05 6.16
C LEU A 65 -16.38 5.97 6.11
N ASP A 66 -17.01 6.09 4.96
CA ASP A 66 -18.21 6.94 4.77
C ASP A 66 -19.33 6.54 5.73
N HIS A 67 -19.50 5.23 5.98
CA HIS A 67 -20.49 4.72 6.93
C HIS A 67 -20.22 5.20 8.36
N PHE A 68 -18.98 5.08 8.85
CA PHE A 68 -18.62 5.56 10.18
C PHE A 68 -18.63 7.09 10.28
N GLU A 69 -18.27 7.80 9.21
CA GLU A 69 -18.34 9.27 9.17
C GLU A 69 -19.78 9.78 9.30
N GLN A 70 -20.76 9.09 8.70
CA GLN A 70 -22.19 9.39 8.88
C GLN A 70 -22.64 9.23 10.35
N GLU A 71 -21.98 8.34 11.10
CA GLU A 71 -22.19 8.14 12.53
C GLU A 71 -21.31 9.05 13.41
N GLY A 72 -20.53 9.96 12.80
CA GLY A 72 -19.66 10.90 13.48
C GLY A 72 -18.32 10.32 13.95
N VAL A 73 -17.95 9.13 13.49
CA VAL A 73 -16.69 8.46 13.79
C VAL A 73 -15.74 8.62 12.62
N TYR A 74 -14.74 9.48 12.80
CA TYR A 74 -13.77 9.78 11.75
C TYR A 74 -12.53 8.91 11.86
N TRP A 75 -11.83 8.74 10.75
CA TRP A 75 -10.52 8.10 10.73
C TRP A 75 -9.46 8.98 11.40
N PRO A 76 -8.49 8.41 12.15
CA PRO A 76 -8.36 7.00 12.53
C PRO A 76 -9.41 6.60 13.57
N TRP A 77 -9.94 5.38 13.44
CA TRP A 77 -11.00 4.89 14.33
C TRP A 77 -10.51 4.58 15.76
N PRO A 78 -11.39 4.74 16.77
CA PRO A 78 -11.12 4.34 18.17
C PRO A 78 -10.71 2.88 18.31
N ARG A 79 -9.83 2.57 19.27
CA ARG A 79 -9.33 1.20 19.48
C ARG A 79 -10.42 0.21 19.85
N GLY A 80 -11.48 0.69 20.51
CA GLY A 80 -12.63 -0.14 20.89
C GLY A 80 -13.34 -0.82 19.71
N ILE A 81 -13.26 -0.24 18.49
CA ILE A 81 -13.80 -0.89 17.28
C ILE A 81 -13.01 -2.17 16.97
N TYR A 82 -11.68 -2.12 17.03
CA TYR A 82 -10.83 -3.28 16.77
C TYR A 82 -10.93 -4.33 17.87
N GLU A 83 -11.17 -3.95 19.12
CA GLU A 83 -11.50 -4.88 20.20
C GLU A 83 -12.80 -5.66 19.93
N ALA A 84 -13.85 -4.97 19.44
CA ALA A 84 -15.10 -5.63 19.07
C ALA A 84 -14.89 -6.62 17.91
N VAL A 85 -14.07 -6.27 16.92
CA VAL A 85 -13.66 -7.18 15.84
C VAL A 85 -12.93 -8.40 16.39
N LEU A 86 -11.94 -8.21 17.27
CA LEU A 86 -11.20 -9.33 17.89
C LEU A 86 -12.13 -10.29 18.64
N ARG A 87 -13.05 -9.76 19.46
CA ARG A 87 -14.03 -10.57 20.19
C ARG A 87 -14.92 -11.37 19.25
N HIS A 88 -15.39 -10.74 18.17
CA HIS A 88 -16.19 -11.42 17.16
C HIS A 88 -15.41 -12.55 16.48
N LEU A 89 -14.17 -12.31 16.08
CA LEU A 89 -13.32 -13.30 15.43
C LEU A 89 -12.98 -14.47 16.36
N LYS A 90 -12.70 -14.18 17.63
CA LYS A 90 -12.45 -15.21 18.64
C LYS A 90 -13.68 -16.10 18.84
N ALA A 91 -14.86 -15.49 18.98
CA ALA A 91 -16.13 -16.22 19.07
C ALA A 91 -16.41 -17.06 17.80
N GLY A 92 -15.99 -16.57 16.63
CA GLY A 92 -16.05 -17.28 15.35
C GLY A 92 -15.02 -18.39 15.18
N GLY A 93 -14.12 -18.61 16.15
CA GLY A 93 -13.11 -19.67 16.10
C GLY A 93 -11.90 -19.35 15.22
N ALA A 94 -11.62 -18.07 14.97
CA ALA A 94 -10.40 -17.66 14.26
C ALA A 94 -9.16 -18.14 15.03
N ARG A 95 -8.23 -18.79 14.32
CA ARG A 95 -7.01 -19.36 14.92
C ARG A 95 -5.88 -18.35 15.07
N ALA A 96 -5.90 -17.30 14.27
CA ALA A 96 -4.95 -16.20 14.30
C ALA A 96 -5.58 -14.96 13.67
N VAL A 97 -5.13 -13.78 14.09
CA VAL A 97 -5.49 -12.48 13.48
C VAL A 97 -4.21 -11.75 13.10
N VAL A 98 -4.23 -11.10 11.93
CA VAL A 98 -3.13 -10.26 11.48
C VAL A 98 -3.70 -8.86 11.23
N PHE A 99 -3.16 -7.87 11.93
CA PHE A 99 -3.46 -6.47 11.67
C PHE A 99 -2.41 -5.88 10.74
N ASP A 100 -2.83 -5.60 9.50
CA ASP A 100 -2.05 -4.80 8.54
C ASP A 100 -2.32 -3.30 8.76
N MET A 101 -2.07 -2.83 9.98
CA MET A 101 -2.24 -1.44 10.38
C MET A 101 -1.23 -1.09 11.46
N LEU A 102 -0.66 0.11 11.36
CA LEU A 102 0.29 0.63 12.33
C LEU A 102 -0.43 1.37 13.46
N PHE A 103 -0.15 0.96 14.70
CA PHE A 103 -0.65 1.55 15.94
C PHE A 103 0.49 2.32 16.65
N THR A 104 1.14 3.25 15.94
CA THR A 104 2.41 3.87 16.41
C THR A 104 2.24 5.03 17.37
N ASN A 105 1.07 5.68 17.36
CA ASN A 105 0.77 6.83 18.21
C ASN A 105 -0.27 6.44 19.26
N PRO A 106 -0.24 7.09 20.44
CA PRO A 106 -1.30 6.95 21.42
C PRO A 106 -2.68 7.23 20.82
N SER A 107 -3.71 6.54 21.29
CA SER A 107 -5.07 6.80 20.83
C SER A 107 -5.47 8.26 21.09
N ALA A 108 -6.11 8.88 20.10
CA ALA A 108 -6.68 10.21 20.20
C ALA A 108 -7.95 10.25 21.08
N PHE A 109 -8.54 9.09 21.40
CA PHE A 109 -9.81 8.97 22.13
C PHE A 109 -9.65 8.65 23.62
N GLY A 110 -8.41 8.55 24.11
CA GLY A 110 -8.09 8.37 25.53
C GLY A 110 -6.98 7.35 25.76
N ALA A 111 -6.21 7.54 26.83
CA ALA A 111 -5.09 6.66 27.17
C ALA A 111 -5.52 5.22 27.52
N ASP A 112 -6.75 5.05 28.03
CA ASP A 112 -7.28 3.74 28.42
C ASP A 112 -7.52 2.84 27.20
N GLU A 113 -7.77 3.41 26.01
CA GLU A 113 -8.05 2.64 24.79
C GLU A 113 -6.89 1.74 24.37
N ASP A 114 -5.64 2.22 24.47
CA ASP A 114 -4.49 1.40 24.11
C ASP A 114 -4.28 0.28 25.14
N THR A 115 -4.65 0.53 26.41
CA THR A 115 -4.58 -0.47 27.49
C THR A 115 -5.63 -1.56 27.29
N THR A 116 -6.88 -1.20 27.02
CA THR A 116 -7.96 -2.16 26.77
C THR A 116 -7.73 -2.93 25.49
N PHE A 117 -7.19 -2.28 24.45
CA PHE A 117 -6.86 -2.95 23.20
C PHE A 117 -5.70 -3.93 23.37
N GLY A 118 -4.67 -3.54 24.14
CA GLY A 118 -3.60 -4.44 24.56
C GLY A 118 -4.13 -5.69 25.26
N ALA A 119 -5.04 -5.52 26.23
CA ALA A 119 -5.67 -6.64 26.92
C ALA A 119 -6.50 -7.53 25.98
N ALA A 120 -7.19 -6.95 24.99
CA ALA A 120 -7.94 -7.72 23.99
C ALA A 120 -7.03 -8.51 23.05
N LEU A 121 -5.86 -7.96 22.69
CA LEU A 121 -4.84 -8.66 21.90
C LEU A 121 -4.29 -9.87 22.68
N GLU A 122 -3.98 -9.68 23.96
CA GLU A 122 -3.52 -10.75 24.86
C GLU A 122 -4.60 -11.82 25.06
N ASP A 123 -5.86 -11.43 25.26
CA ASP A 123 -6.98 -12.36 25.40
C ASP A 123 -7.15 -13.20 24.12
N PHE A 124 -7.03 -12.60 22.93
CA PHE A 124 -7.06 -13.35 21.67
C PHE A 124 -5.86 -14.31 21.55
N GLY A 125 -4.68 -13.85 21.97
CA GLY A 125 -3.43 -14.62 22.00
C GLY A 125 -2.70 -14.61 20.66
N ALA A 126 -3.19 -15.35 19.67
CA ALA A 126 -2.53 -15.53 18.38
C ALA A 126 -2.72 -14.33 17.43
N VAL A 127 -2.15 -13.17 17.79
CA VAL A 127 -2.23 -11.93 16.99
C VAL A 127 -0.85 -11.53 16.47
N ALA A 128 -0.76 -11.18 15.19
CA ALA A 128 0.40 -10.55 14.59
C ALA A 128 0.08 -9.08 14.24
N MET A 129 0.96 -8.18 14.66
CA MET A 129 0.83 -6.75 14.44
C MET A 129 1.84 -6.29 13.38
N ALA A 130 1.46 -5.31 12.56
CA ALA A 130 2.42 -4.58 11.76
C ALA A 130 3.38 -3.81 12.69
N PHE A 131 4.68 -3.90 12.40
CA PHE A 131 5.71 -3.14 13.09
C PHE A 131 6.57 -2.41 12.05
N GLU A 132 7.11 -1.27 12.44
CA GLU A 132 8.04 -0.50 11.63
C GLU A 132 9.41 -0.49 12.33
N THR A 133 10.47 -0.81 11.58
CA THR A 133 11.85 -0.89 12.10
C THR A 133 12.68 0.38 11.85
N GLY A 134 12.01 1.52 11.63
CA GLY A 134 12.58 2.74 11.02
C GLY A 134 14.01 3.08 11.45
N SER A 135 14.98 2.80 10.56
CA SER A 135 16.36 3.31 10.65
C SER A 135 16.66 4.44 9.67
N ASP A 136 15.77 4.69 8.69
CA ASP A 136 15.92 5.77 7.72
C ASP A 136 14.71 6.69 7.76
N ALA A 137 14.94 7.98 7.98
CA ALA A 137 13.91 9.01 7.83
C ALA A 137 13.42 9.01 6.38
N HIS A 138 12.31 8.31 6.12
CA HIS A 138 11.70 8.25 4.79
C HIS A 138 11.43 9.70 4.33
N PRO A 139 11.80 10.09 3.09
CA PRO A 139 11.68 11.48 2.64
C PRO A 139 10.24 12.03 2.71
N LEU A 140 9.21 11.18 2.69
CA LEU A 140 7.82 11.59 2.93
C LEU A 140 7.53 12.02 4.38
N ARG A 141 8.30 11.55 5.36
CA ARG A 141 8.23 11.99 6.77
C ARG A 141 9.06 13.25 7.03
N ALA A 142 10.13 13.45 6.25
CA ALA A 142 10.98 14.64 6.32
C ALA A 142 10.46 15.80 5.46
N ALA A 143 9.57 15.53 4.50
CA ALA A 143 8.93 16.55 3.69
C ALA A 143 7.97 17.37 4.55
N ALA A 144 8.07 18.70 4.44
CA ALA A 144 7.06 19.59 4.99
C ALA A 144 5.67 19.19 4.46
N PRO A 145 4.60 19.36 5.26
CA PRO A 145 3.24 19.17 4.78
C PRO A 145 3.04 19.95 3.48
N ALA A 146 2.31 19.37 2.52
CA ALA A 146 1.96 20.11 1.31
C ALA A 146 1.26 21.44 1.70
N ALA A 147 1.60 22.55 1.04
CA ALA A 147 1.12 23.90 1.37
C ALA A 147 -0.42 24.02 1.53
N ARG A 148 -1.19 23.07 0.97
CA ARG A 148 -2.64 22.96 1.17
C ARG A 148 -3.07 22.66 2.63
N PHE A 149 -2.13 22.31 3.51
CA PHE A 149 -2.35 22.01 4.92
C PHE A 149 -1.84 23.11 5.86
N GLU A 150 -1.25 24.18 5.32
CA GLU A 150 -0.85 25.37 6.08
C GLU A 150 -1.98 26.41 5.98
N ALA A 151 -3.00 26.26 6.82
CA ALA A 151 -4.08 27.22 7.01
C ALA A 151 -3.99 27.86 8.40
#